data_AF-A0A0E0EXI7-F1
#
_entry.id   AF-A0A0E0EXI7-F1
#
_cell.length_a   1.000
_cell.length_b   1.000
_cell.length_c   1.000
_cell.angle_alpha   90.00
_cell.angle_beta   90.00
_cell.angle_gamma   90.00
#
_symmetry.space_group_name_H-M   'P 1'
#
loop_
_entity.id
_entity.type
_entity.pdbx_description
1 polymer ?
#
loop_
_entity_poly.entity_id
_entity_poly.type
_entity_poly.pdbx_seq_one_letter_code
_entity_poly.pdbx_strand_id
1 'polypeptide(L)'
;MAEQPPEGSGGGNNYGKWKGKEKVVPEYGKNRHGMPVGCYFIPKDLELFAILRCKLVRGQLPGTLNNVFEHIRILEFHPALLHETYIGNEEDGYIYFFSRRQFATKAGNKRWPTRVAKGGTWKASGGSKMVRSKKVGGIDVGQKLTMVF
;
A
#
# COMPACT_ATOMS: atom_id res chain seq x y z
N MET A 1 -10.65 60.42 8.29
CA MET A 1 -11.25 59.15 7.84
C MET A 1 -10.09 58.23 7.51
N ALA A 2 -10.02 57.11 8.23
CA ALA A 2 -8.96 56.13 8.16
C ALA A 2 -9.32 55.04 7.15
N GLU A 3 -8.38 54.66 6.29
CA GLU A 3 -8.29 53.29 5.78
C GLU A 3 -6.81 52.88 5.75
N GLN A 4 -6.50 51.91 6.60
CA GLN A 4 -5.22 51.21 6.68
C GLN A 4 -5.08 50.23 5.50
N PRO A 5 -3.87 49.95 5.01
CA PRO A 5 -3.63 48.76 4.19
C PRO A 5 -3.65 47.51 5.08
N PRO A 6 -4.16 46.35 4.61
CA PRO A 6 -4.04 45.12 5.37
C PRO A 6 -2.58 44.61 5.39
N GLU A 7 -2.11 44.36 6.61
CA GLU A 7 -0.87 43.67 6.97
C GLU A 7 -0.90 42.16 6.63
N GLY A 8 0.29 41.54 6.65
CA GLY A 8 0.47 40.13 7.01
C GLY A 8 0.69 39.19 5.83
N SER A 9 1.93 38.84 5.47
CA SER A 9 2.83 37.89 6.16
C SER A 9 2.32 36.43 6.16
N GLY A 10 3.15 35.54 5.60
CA GLY A 10 3.17 34.12 5.97
C GLY A 10 2.31 33.18 5.15
N GLY A 11 2.66 32.98 3.87
CA GLY A 11 2.23 31.79 3.10
C GLY A 11 2.98 30.54 3.59
N GLY A 12 2.63 30.06 4.78
CA GLY A 12 3.17 28.85 5.38
C GLY A 12 2.82 27.61 4.54
N ASN A 13 3.86 26.93 4.09
CA ASN A 13 3.77 25.64 3.41
C ASN A 13 3.16 24.59 4.36
N ASN A 14 1.89 24.25 4.15
CA ASN A 14 1.24 23.12 4.80
C ASN A 14 1.59 21.83 4.08
N TYR A 15 2.86 21.39 4.18
CA TYR A 15 3.14 19.96 4.07
C TYR A 15 2.51 19.31 5.31
N GLY A 16 1.39 18.61 5.06
CA GLY A 16 0.64 17.88 6.06
C GLY A 16 1.58 17.16 7.02
N LYS A 17 1.59 17.66 8.25
CA LYS A 17 2.26 17.12 9.42
C LYS A 17 1.82 15.68 9.60
N TRP A 18 2.57 14.74 9.04
CA TRP A 18 2.41 13.32 9.29
C TRP A 18 2.68 13.12 10.78
N LYS A 19 1.58 12.93 11.54
CA LYS A 19 1.64 12.50 12.93
C LYS A 19 2.48 11.24 12.94
N GLY A 20 3.68 11.32 13.52
CA GLY A 20 4.54 10.16 13.72
C GLY A 20 3.70 9.06 14.33
N LYS A 21 3.69 7.89 13.70
CA LYS A 21 3.00 6.73 14.23
C LYS A 21 3.50 6.53 15.66
N GLU A 22 2.56 6.56 16.59
CA GLU A 22 2.78 6.22 17.98
C GLU A 22 3.59 4.93 18.03
N LYS A 23 4.72 4.93 18.75
CA LYS A 23 5.52 3.73 18.92
C LYS A 23 4.66 2.72 19.66
N VAL A 24 4.03 1.81 18.93
CA VAL A 24 3.31 0.67 19.51
C VAL A 24 4.34 -0.12 20.28
N VAL A 25 4.32 0.01 21.60
CA VAL A 25 5.13 -0.81 22.50
C VAL A 25 4.62 -2.24 22.30
N PRO A 26 5.49 -3.19 21.91
CA PRO A 26 5.08 -4.58 21.76
C PRO A 26 4.50 -5.05 23.10
N GLU A 27 3.23 -5.46 23.09
CA GLU A 27 2.63 -6.13 24.23
C GLU A 27 3.47 -7.38 24.52
N TYR A 28 3.75 -7.68 25.79
CA TYR A 28 4.68 -8.75 26.17
C TYR A 28 4.33 -10.06 25.44
N GLY A 29 5.26 -10.58 24.64
CA GLY A 29 5.08 -11.79 23.84
C GLY A 29 4.44 -11.60 22.46
N LYS A 30 4.13 -10.37 22.02
CA LYS A 30 3.65 -10.05 20.67
C LYS A 30 4.68 -9.27 19.86
N ASN A 31 4.67 -9.44 18.54
CA ASN A 31 5.45 -8.66 17.58
C ASN A 31 4.75 -7.33 17.24
N ARG A 32 5.38 -6.52 16.40
CA ARG A 32 4.88 -5.19 15.99
C ARG A 32 3.49 -5.20 15.32
N HIS A 33 3.07 -6.33 14.76
CA HIS A 33 1.76 -6.50 14.13
C HIS A 33 0.73 -7.13 15.08
N GLY A 34 1.13 -7.48 16.30
CA GLY A 34 0.30 -8.13 17.32
C GLY A 34 0.26 -9.65 17.23
N MET A 35 1.05 -10.27 16.35
CA MET A 35 1.20 -11.74 16.28
C MET A 35 2.15 -12.22 17.39
N PRO A 36 2.08 -13.48 17.86
CA PRO A 36 3.03 -14.00 18.83
C PRO A 36 4.48 -13.85 18.33
N VAL A 37 5.41 -13.55 19.25
CA VAL A 37 6.85 -13.53 18.95
C VAL A 37 7.28 -14.87 18.35
N GLY A 38 8.04 -14.84 17.25
CA GLY A 38 8.43 -16.02 16.48
C GLY A 38 7.48 -16.36 15.32
N CYS A 39 6.30 -15.76 15.25
CA CYS A 39 5.41 -15.82 14.09
C CYS A 39 5.66 -14.62 13.17
N TYR A 40 5.97 -14.89 11.89
CA TYR A 40 6.25 -13.88 10.87
C TYR A 40 5.27 -13.97 9.71
N PHE A 41 5.06 -12.86 9.00
CA PHE A 41 4.18 -12.84 7.84
C PHE A 41 4.94 -13.16 6.55
N ILE A 42 4.91 -14.45 6.15
CA ILE A 42 5.59 -14.95 4.94
C ILE A 42 4.55 -15.60 4.01
N PRO A 43 3.76 -14.80 3.26
CA PRO A 43 2.61 -15.31 2.53
C PRO A 43 3.00 -15.91 1.18
N LYS A 44 2.28 -16.97 0.78
CA LYS A 44 2.29 -17.48 -0.60
C LYS A 44 1.39 -16.62 -1.48
N ASP A 45 1.61 -16.67 -2.80
CA ASP A 45 0.81 -15.93 -3.78
C ASP A 45 -0.72 -16.16 -3.58
N LEU A 46 -1.14 -17.40 -3.32
CA LEU A 46 -2.55 -17.74 -3.07
C LEU A 46 -3.12 -17.11 -1.78
N GLU A 47 -2.29 -17.01 -0.74
CA GLU A 47 -2.67 -16.40 0.54
C GLU A 47 -2.84 -14.89 0.37
N LEU A 48 -1.95 -14.23 -0.37
CA LEU A 48 -2.11 -12.81 -0.74
C LEU A 48 -3.44 -12.56 -1.48
N PHE A 49 -3.82 -13.42 -2.43
CA PHE A 49 -5.11 -13.28 -3.12
C PHE A 49 -6.30 -13.56 -2.20
N ALA A 50 -6.20 -14.53 -1.29
CA ALA A 50 -7.25 -14.79 -0.30
C ALA A 50 -7.44 -13.59 0.64
N ILE A 51 -6.35 -12.98 1.10
CA ILE A 51 -6.35 -11.76 1.91
C ILE A 51 -6.96 -10.59 1.13
N LEU A 52 -6.55 -10.37 -0.13
CA LEU A 52 -7.12 -9.33 -0.98
C LEU A 52 -8.64 -9.51 -1.16
N ARG A 53 -9.10 -10.74 -1.44
CA ARG A 53 -10.53 -11.06 -1.54
C ARG A 53 -11.27 -10.81 -0.23
N CYS A 54 -10.69 -11.22 0.89
CA CYS A 54 -11.24 -10.96 2.21
C CYS A 54 -11.43 -9.45 2.44
N LYS A 55 -10.44 -8.64 2.09
CA LYS A 55 -10.52 -7.17 2.19
C LYS A 55 -11.60 -6.59 1.27
N LEU A 56 -11.75 -7.11 0.05
CA LEU A 56 -12.77 -6.65 -0.91
C LEU A 56 -14.20 -6.98 -0.44
N VAL A 57 -14.42 -8.18 0.09
CA VAL A 57 -15.75 -8.63 0.52
C VAL A 57 -16.14 -8.05 1.88
N ARG A 58 -15.21 -8.00 2.84
CA ARG A 58 -15.50 -7.62 4.23
C ARG A 58 -15.17 -6.16 4.55
N GLY A 59 -14.49 -5.44 3.65
CA GLY A 59 -14.00 -4.08 3.89
C GLY A 59 -12.80 -3.98 4.85
N GLN A 60 -12.58 -4.96 5.73
CA GLN A 60 -11.47 -5.02 6.69
C GLN A 60 -10.91 -6.43 6.83
N LEU A 61 -9.60 -6.52 7.15
CA LEU A 61 -8.95 -7.78 7.47
C LEU A 61 -9.18 -8.15 8.94
N PRO A 62 -9.34 -9.45 9.24
CA PRO A 62 -9.49 -9.90 10.62
C PRO A 62 -8.17 -9.82 11.40
N GLY A 63 -8.28 -9.44 12.68
CA GLY A 63 -7.19 -9.56 13.65
C GLY A 63 -5.92 -8.79 13.29
N THR A 64 -4.78 -9.40 13.62
CA THR A 64 -3.43 -8.85 13.47
C THR A 64 -3.01 -8.62 12.02
N LEU A 65 -3.65 -9.30 11.06
CA LEU A 65 -3.39 -9.10 9.63
C LEU A 65 -3.69 -7.68 9.17
N ASN A 66 -4.63 -6.97 9.82
CA ASN A 66 -4.91 -5.59 9.46
C ASN A 66 -3.72 -4.65 9.77
N ASN A 67 -2.83 -5.04 10.69
CA ASN A 67 -1.65 -4.27 11.09
C ASN A 67 -0.44 -4.52 10.17
N VAL A 68 -0.49 -5.55 9.33
CA VAL A 68 0.58 -5.87 8.37
C VAL A 68 0.50 -4.98 7.12
N PHE A 69 -0.72 -4.59 6.73
CA PHE A 69 -0.96 -3.87 5.48
C PHE A 69 -1.27 -2.40 5.71
N GLU A 70 -0.46 -1.55 5.09
CA GLU A 70 -0.70 -0.12 5.07
C GLU A 70 -1.63 0.26 3.90
N HIS A 71 -2.58 1.17 4.15
CA HIS A 71 -3.58 1.57 3.17
C HIS A 71 -3.21 2.91 2.56
N ILE A 72 -2.60 2.90 1.37
CA ILE A 72 -2.04 4.10 0.76
C ILE A 72 -2.34 4.19 -0.73
N ARG A 73 -2.18 5.38 -1.31
CA ARG A 73 -2.18 5.58 -2.77
C ARG A 73 -0.75 5.52 -3.27
N ILE A 74 -0.27 4.31 -3.58
CA ILE A 74 1.16 4.06 -3.86
C ILE A 74 1.73 4.92 -5.00
N LEU A 75 0.90 5.29 -5.97
CA LEU A 75 1.30 6.13 -7.09
C LEU A 75 1.52 7.61 -6.72
N GLU A 76 1.05 8.09 -5.57
CA GLU A 76 1.27 9.48 -5.14
C GLU A 76 2.67 9.69 -4.52
N PHE A 77 3.45 8.62 -4.34
CA PHE A 77 4.74 8.63 -3.67
C PHE A 77 5.87 8.09 -4.56
N HIS A 78 7.09 8.55 -4.28
CA HIS A 78 8.30 7.95 -4.83
C HIS A 78 8.65 6.70 -4.01
N PRO A 79 9.09 5.58 -4.62
CA PRO A 79 9.37 4.34 -3.88
C PRO A 79 10.42 4.48 -2.78
N ALA A 80 11.47 5.30 -2.99
CA ALA A 80 12.47 5.55 -1.94
C ALA A 80 11.85 6.13 -0.67
N LEU A 81 10.90 7.07 -0.82
CA LEU A 81 10.18 7.65 0.31
C LEU A 81 9.27 6.64 1.00
N LEU A 82 8.63 5.74 0.23
CA LEU A 82 7.82 4.66 0.79
C LEU A 82 8.68 3.71 1.62
N HIS A 83 9.85 3.35 1.12
CA HIS A 83 10.79 2.51 1.85
C HIS A 83 11.22 3.17 3.16
N GLU A 84 11.72 4.41 3.11
CA GLU A 84 12.16 5.15 4.31
C GLU A 84 11.05 5.31 5.36
N THR A 85 9.82 5.60 4.91
CA THR A 85 8.68 5.84 5.81
C THR A 85 8.20 4.56 6.49
N TYR A 86 8.27 3.42 5.81
CA TYR A 86 7.65 2.17 6.23
C TYR A 86 8.64 1.03 6.49
N ILE A 87 9.96 1.29 6.51
CA ILE A 87 10.98 0.29 6.85
C ILE A 87 10.73 -0.38 8.21
N GLY A 88 10.13 0.35 9.15
CA GLY A 88 9.70 -0.20 10.44
C GLY A 88 8.58 -1.24 10.36
N ASN A 89 7.93 -1.41 9.21
CA ASN A 89 6.89 -2.41 8.95
C ASN A 89 7.35 -3.50 7.98
N GLU A 90 8.65 -3.58 7.71
CA GLU A 90 9.23 -4.60 6.85
C GLU A 90 9.07 -6.00 7.46
N GLU A 91 8.57 -6.93 6.65
CA GLU A 91 8.40 -8.34 6.95
C GLU A 91 9.10 -9.15 5.85
N ASP A 92 10.15 -9.87 6.23
CA ASP A 92 10.93 -10.74 5.34
C ASP A 92 11.44 -10.05 4.05
N GLY A 93 11.96 -8.82 4.16
CA GLY A 93 12.44 -8.07 3.00
C GLY A 93 11.37 -7.33 2.22
N TYR A 94 10.09 -7.38 2.66
CA TYR A 94 8.97 -6.80 1.95
C TYR A 94 8.12 -5.89 2.83
N ILE A 95 7.59 -4.82 2.22
CA ILE A 95 6.58 -3.96 2.83
C ILE A 95 5.29 -4.12 2.03
N TYR A 96 4.20 -4.42 2.72
CA TYR A 96 2.92 -4.74 2.10
C TYR A 96 1.94 -3.57 2.16
N PHE A 97 1.34 -3.25 1.01
CA PHE A 97 0.38 -2.16 0.89
C PHE A 97 -0.92 -2.63 0.23
N PHE A 98 -2.05 -2.11 0.71
CA PHE A 98 -3.25 -2.01 -0.10
C PHE A 98 -3.28 -0.66 -0.80
N SER A 99 -3.43 -0.70 -2.13
CA SER A 99 -3.63 0.50 -2.92
C SER A 99 -4.83 0.38 -3.83
N ARG A 100 -5.53 1.50 -4.00
CA ARG A 100 -6.62 1.58 -4.98
C ARG A 100 -6.02 1.59 -6.38
N ARG A 101 -6.49 0.66 -7.22
CA ARG A 101 -6.11 0.62 -8.63
C ARG A 101 -6.63 1.87 -9.33
N GLN A 102 -5.71 2.69 -9.84
CA GLN A 102 -6.03 3.89 -10.60
C GLN A 102 -6.03 3.57 -12.09
N PHE A 103 -6.88 4.24 -12.85
CA PHE A 103 -6.99 4.06 -14.30
C PHE A 103 -6.90 5.40 -14.99
N ALA A 104 -6.25 5.45 -16.15
CA ALA A 104 -6.20 6.66 -16.96
C ALA A 104 -7.63 7.09 -17.35
N THR A 105 -7.93 8.37 -17.21
CA THR A 105 -9.19 8.97 -17.64
C THR A 105 -9.22 9.05 -19.17
N LYS A 106 -9.88 8.06 -19.79
CA LYS A 106 -10.36 8.00 -21.18
C LYS A 106 -9.37 8.45 -22.27
N ALA A 107 -8.61 7.49 -22.79
CA ALA A 107 -8.23 7.46 -24.21
C ALA A 107 -8.88 6.21 -24.84
N GLY A 108 -10.14 6.32 -25.26
CA GLY A 108 -10.93 5.25 -25.89
C GLY A 108 -11.52 4.19 -24.94
N ASN A 109 -12.06 3.10 -25.52
CA ASN A 109 -12.75 1.99 -24.80
C ASN A 109 -11.84 1.13 -23.91
N LYS A 110 -10.52 1.35 -23.92
CA LYS A 110 -9.57 0.59 -23.10
C LYS A 110 -9.15 1.38 -21.86
N ARG A 111 -9.59 0.92 -20.69
CA ARG A 111 -9.17 1.45 -19.39
C ARG A 111 -7.89 0.75 -18.94
N TRP A 112 -6.74 1.40 -19.16
CA TRP A 112 -5.46 0.88 -18.68
C TRP A 112 -5.18 1.37 -17.26
N PRO A 113 -4.67 0.50 -16.37
CA PRO A 113 -4.21 0.93 -15.05
C PRO A 113 -3.06 1.92 -15.19
N THR A 114 -3.14 3.05 -14.48
CA THR A 114 -2.05 4.02 -14.42
C THR A 114 -0.88 3.43 -13.64
N ARG A 115 0.33 3.73 -14.11
CA ARG A 115 1.60 3.29 -13.51
C ARG A 115 2.57 4.42 -13.26
N VAL A 116 2.19 5.64 -13.65
CA VAL A 116 2.96 6.85 -13.34
C VAL A 116 2.84 7.09 -11.85
N ALA A 117 3.97 7.27 -11.18
CA ALA A 117 4.02 7.67 -9.78
C ALA A 117 4.86 8.94 -9.59
N LYS A 118 4.90 9.50 -8.38
CA LYS A 118 5.65 10.71 -8.12
C LYS A 118 7.15 10.48 -8.38
N GLY A 119 7.69 11.21 -9.36
CA GLY A 119 9.11 11.16 -9.75
C GLY A 119 9.49 10.05 -10.75
N GLY A 120 8.52 9.34 -11.36
CA GLY A 120 8.85 8.29 -12.33
C GLY A 120 7.66 7.43 -12.77
N THR A 121 7.92 6.29 -13.42
CA THR A 121 6.86 5.39 -13.91
C THR A 121 7.24 3.95 -13.68
N TRP A 122 6.34 3.20 -13.04
CA TRP A 122 6.47 1.76 -12.87
C TRP A 122 6.35 1.03 -14.21
N LYS A 123 7.42 0.39 -14.65
CA LYS A 123 7.46 -0.44 -15.86
C LYS A 123 7.30 -1.91 -15.48
N ALA A 124 6.50 -2.66 -16.24
CA ALA A 124 6.37 -4.09 -16.01
C ALA A 124 7.69 -4.79 -16.35
N SER A 125 8.07 -5.76 -15.51
CA SER A 125 9.24 -6.61 -15.70
C SER A 125 8.84 -8.07 -15.48
N GLY A 126 9.45 -9.00 -16.22
CA GLY A 126 9.27 -10.44 -16.01
C GLY A 126 7.89 -11.02 -16.38
N GLY A 127 7.06 -10.27 -17.10
CA GLY A 127 5.70 -10.71 -17.48
C GLY A 127 4.74 -10.82 -16.29
N SER A 128 3.49 -11.16 -16.59
CA SER A 128 2.48 -11.39 -15.55
C SER A 128 2.30 -12.87 -15.27
N LYS A 129 2.24 -13.25 -13.99
CA LYS A 129 1.94 -14.62 -13.56
C LYS A 129 0.47 -14.73 -13.19
N MET A 130 -0.29 -15.58 -13.89
CA MET A 130 -1.61 -16.00 -13.43
C MET A 130 -1.46 -16.94 -12.24
N VAL A 131 -2.27 -16.74 -11.22
CA VAL A 131 -2.27 -17.58 -10.02
C VAL A 131 -3.57 -18.39 -10.00
N ARG A 132 -3.43 -19.71 -9.95
CA ARG A 132 -4.52 -20.69 -10.05
C ARG A 132 -4.77 -21.36 -8.71
N SER A 133 -6.04 -21.46 -8.32
CA SER A 133 -6.45 -22.22 -7.14
C SER A 133 -6.82 -23.65 -7.52
N LYS A 134 -6.15 -24.63 -6.92
CA LYS A 134 -6.46 -26.05 -7.10
C LYS A 134 -7.74 -26.49 -6.37
N LYS A 135 -8.21 -25.72 -5.38
CA LYS A 135 -9.39 -26.08 -4.55
C LYS A 135 -10.71 -26.12 -5.34
N VAL A 136 -10.79 -25.43 -6.47
CA VAL A 136 -12.01 -25.36 -7.30
C VAL A 136 -11.59 -25.51 -8.76
N GLY A 137 -11.26 -26.73 -9.19
CA GLY A 137 -11.06 -27.05 -10.62
C GLY A 137 -9.94 -26.29 -11.35
N GLY A 138 -8.99 -25.67 -10.63
CA GLY A 138 -7.91 -24.91 -11.28
C GLY A 138 -8.34 -23.55 -11.82
N ILE A 139 -9.27 -22.85 -11.17
CA ILE A 139 -9.72 -21.50 -11.59
C ILE A 139 -8.61 -20.46 -11.34
N ASP A 140 -8.45 -19.53 -12.28
CA ASP A 140 -7.60 -18.35 -12.12
C ASP A 140 -8.17 -17.42 -11.04
N VAL A 141 -7.39 -17.19 -9.99
CA VAL A 141 -7.84 -16.38 -8.83
C VAL A 141 -7.31 -14.97 -8.82
N GLY A 142 -6.29 -14.70 -9.62
CA GLY A 142 -5.71 -13.37 -9.78
C GLY A 142 -4.44 -13.37 -10.62
N GLN A 143 -3.86 -12.20 -10.77
CA GLN A 143 -2.67 -11.96 -11.58
C GLN A 143 -1.63 -11.20 -10.74
N LYS A 144 -0.41 -11.74 -10.67
CA LYS A 144 0.75 -11.08 -10.08
C LYS A 144 1.58 -10.44 -11.18
N LEU A 145 2.00 -9.21 -10.98
CA LEU A 145 2.81 -8.45 -11.92
C LEU A 145 4.01 -7.88 -11.18
N THR A 146 5.21 -8.16 -11.68
CA THR A 146 6.45 -7.54 -11.18
C THR A 146 6.69 -6.24 -11.93
N MET A 147 7.11 -5.21 -11.21
CA MET A 147 7.36 -3.88 -11.77
C MET A 147 8.66 -3.31 -11.22
N VAL A 148 9.29 -2.46 -12.03
CA VAL A 148 10.50 -1.71 -11.68
C VAL A 148 10.18 -0.23 -11.86
N PHE A 149 10.64 0.58 -10.92
CA PHE A 149 10.52 2.03 -10.99
C PHE A 149 11.73 2.66 -11.68
#